data_AF-A0A838TFW0-F1
#
_entry.id   AF-A0A838TFW0-F1
#
_cell.length_a   1.000
_cell.length_b   1.000
_cell.length_c   1.000
_cell.angle_alpha   90.00
_cell.angle_beta   90.00
_cell.angle_gamma   90.00
#
_symmetry.space_group_name_H-M   'P 1'
#
loop_
_entity.id
_entity.type
_entity.pdbx_description
1 polymer ?
#
loop_
_entity_poly.entity_id
_entity_poly.type
_entity_poly.pdbx_seq_one_letter_code
_entity_poly.pdbx_strand_id
1 'polypeptide(L)'
;MKVKAHEYDAVICDLKMPKLRGDEFYLKARELRPELSDRFIFITGYATDPVLRSFLVENEVKFLVKPFPIKGLIACVDEMSR
;
A
#
# COMPACT_ATOMS: atom_id res chain seq x y z
N MET A 1 9.59 -7.37 -11.07
CA MET A 1 8.83 -6.88 -9.89
C MET A 1 8.92 -7.92 -8.78
N LYS A 2 9.27 -7.56 -7.54
CA LYS A 2 9.52 -8.53 -6.46
C LYS A 2 8.30 -9.43 -6.16
N VAL A 3 7.10 -8.89 -6.26
CA VAL A 3 5.82 -9.62 -6.07
C VAL A 3 5.54 -10.70 -7.12
N LYS A 4 6.31 -10.76 -8.21
CA LYS A 4 6.21 -11.83 -9.22
C LYS A 4 6.95 -13.10 -8.78
N ALA A 5 7.99 -12.96 -7.97
CA ALA A 5 8.88 -14.07 -7.60
C ALA A 5 8.60 -14.64 -6.21
N HIS A 6 7.83 -13.93 -5.39
CA HIS A 6 7.56 -14.30 -4.00
C HIS A 6 6.10 -14.01 -3.65
N GLU A 7 5.56 -14.83 -2.75
CA GLU A 7 4.29 -14.57 -2.08
C GLU A 7 4.53 -13.69 -0.86
N TYR A 8 3.62 -12.75 -0.61
CA TYR A 8 3.67 -11.86 0.54
C TYR A 8 2.31 -11.84 1.21
N ASP A 9 2.29 -11.99 2.53
CA ASP A 9 1.07 -11.88 3.34
C ASP A 9 0.67 -10.44 3.59
N ALA A 10 1.64 -9.52 3.56
CA ALA A 10 1.42 -8.09 3.57
C ALA A 10 2.49 -7.36 2.74
N VAL A 11 2.09 -6.27 2.09
CA VAL A 11 2.96 -5.38 1.31
C VAL A 11 2.85 -3.97 1.86
N ILE A 12 3.91 -3.51 2.50
CA ILE A 12 4.01 -2.14 3.02
C ILE A 12 4.72 -1.28 1.96
N CYS A 13 4.04 -0.25 1.44
CA CYS A 13 4.52 0.53 0.29
C CYS A 13 4.46 2.04 0.54
N ASP A 14 5.52 2.77 0.21
CA ASP A 14 5.47 4.23 0.18
C ASP A 14 4.78 4.70 -1.12
N LEU A 15 3.87 5.67 -1.04
CA LEU A 15 3.24 6.24 -2.24
C LEU A 15 4.23 7.02 -3.10
N LYS A 16 5.19 7.73 -2.48
CA LYS A 16 6.14 8.57 -3.21
C LYS A 16 7.50 7.88 -3.27
N MET A 17 7.73 7.17 -4.36
CA MET A 17 9.00 6.49 -4.64
C MET A 17 9.60 7.03 -5.96
N PRO A 18 10.93 7.17 -6.06
CA PRO A 18 11.58 7.51 -7.31
C PRO A 18 11.41 6.37 -8.33
N LYS A 19 11.29 6.73 -9.62
CA LYS A 19 11.14 5.84 -10.79
C LYS A 19 9.77 5.17 -10.95
N LEU A 20 9.18 4.63 -9.88
CA LEU A 20 7.86 4.00 -9.91
C LEU A 20 7.11 4.39 -8.65
N ARG A 21 5.98 5.09 -8.78
CA ARG A 21 5.18 5.48 -7.62
C ARG A 21 4.46 4.27 -7.02
N GLY A 22 4.07 4.38 -5.75
CA GLY A 22 3.42 3.28 -5.02
C GLY A 22 2.05 2.90 -5.60
N ASP A 23 1.28 3.89 -6.08
CA ASP A 23 0.00 3.70 -6.77
C ASP A 23 0.18 2.93 -8.09
N GLU A 24 1.16 3.33 -8.92
CA GLU A 24 1.49 2.61 -10.15
C GLU A 24 1.98 1.18 -9.89
N PHE A 25 2.76 0.99 -8.81
CA PHE A 25 3.22 -0.32 -8.40
C PHE A 25 2.05 -1.22 -7.98
N TYR A 26 1.08 -0.69 -7.25
CA TYR A 26 -0.11 -1.42 -6.83
C TYR A 26 -0.96 -1.87 -8.01
N LEU A 27 -1.23 -0.97 -8.97
CA LEU A 27 -1.99 -1.32 -10.17
C LEU A 27 -1.34 -2.48 -10.93
N LYS A 28 -0.02 -2.40 -11.15
CA LYS A 28 0.75 -3.48 -11.80
C LYS A 28 0.79 -4.75 -10.95
N ALA A 29 0.85 -4.64 -9.63
CA ALA A 29 0.87 -5.79 -8.73
C ALA A 29 -0.46 -6.54 -8.76
N ARG A 30 -1.57 -5.81 -8.74
CA ARG A 30 -2.93 -6.34 -8.85
C ARG A 30 -3.18 -7.02 -10.19
N GLU A 31 -2.72 -6.45 -11.30
CA GLU A 31 -2.83 -7.09 -12.62
C GLU A 31 -2.08 -8.44 -12.68
N LEU A 32 -0.92 -8.52 -12.03
CA LEU A 32 -0.13 -9.74 -11.99
C LEU A 32 -0.66 -10.77 -11.00
N ARG A 33 -1.15 -10.32 -9.85
CA ARG A 33 -1.64 -11.15 -8.73
C ARG A 33 -2.83 -10.45 -8.06
N PRO A 34 -4.07 -10.71 -8.51
CA PRO A 34 -5.26 -10.07 -7.96
C PRO A 34 -5.44 -10.27 -6.45
N GLU A 35 -4.98 -11.41 -5.93
CA GLU A 35 -4.97 -11.77 -4.50
C GLU A 35 -4.13 -10.85 -3.60
N LEU A 36 -3.23 -10.05 -4.18
CA LEU A 36 -2.46 -9.07 -3.42
C LEU A 36 -3.25 -7.79 -3.13
N SER A 37 -4.37 -7.53 -3.80
CA SER A 37 -5.09 -6.25 -3.69
C SER A 37 -5.41 -5.88 -2.24
N ASP A 38 -5.86 -6.87 -1.46
CA ASP A 38 -6.26 -6.70 -0.06
C ASP A 38 -5.09 -6.77 0.93
N ARG A 39 -3.87 -6.96 0.42
CA ARG A 39 -2.64 -7.13 1.21
C ARG A 39 -1.73 -5.90 1.18
N PHE A 40 -2.15 -4.81 0.55
CA PHE A 40 -1.38 -3.55 0.54
C PHE A 40 -1.71 -2.64 1.74
N ILE A 41 -0.65 -2.13 2.36
CA ILE A 41 -0.69 -1.03 3.32
C ILE A 41 0.18 0.09 2.77
N PHE A 42 -0.43 1.23 2.46
CA PHE A 42 0.31 2.40 2.01
C PHE A 42 0.80 3.25 3.17
N ILE A 43 1.97 3.85 2.99
CA ILE A 43 2.55 4.80 3.91
C ILE A 43 2.76 6.10 3.13
N THR A 44 2.22 7.22 3.62
CA THR A 44 2.33 8.51 2.92
C THR A 44 2.58 9.67 3.87
N GLY A 45 3.49 10.57 3.51
CA GLY A 45 3.66 11.87 4.21
C GLY A 45 2.81 13.00 3.60
N TYR A 46 2.03 12.72 2.56
CA TYR A 46 1.38 13.72 1.72
C TYR A 46 -0.14 13.53 1.70
N ALA A 47 -0.77 13.49 2.88
CA ALA A 47 -2.23 13.38 2.99
C ALA A 47 -3.00 14.53 2.31
N THR A 48 -2.31 15.61 1.94
CA THR A 48 -2.85 16.79 1.26
C THR A 48 -2.74 16.73 -0.27
N ASP A 49 -2.04 15.75 -0.85
CA ASP A 49 -1.99 15.58 -2.30
C ASP A 49 -3.33 15.02 -2.80
N PRO A 50 -4.12 15.78 -3.58
CA PRO A 50 -5.46 15.35 -3.99
C PRO A 50 -5.43 14.08 -4.83
N VAL A 51 -4.40 13.89 -5.66
CA VAL A 51 -4.29 12.72 -6.55
C VAL A 51 -4.07 11.46 -5.73
N LEU A 52 -3.16 11.52 -4.76
CA LEU A 52 -2.90 10.40 -3.86
C LEU A 52 -4.12 10.10 -2.99
N ARG A 53 -4.83 11.13 -2.52
CA ARG A 53 -6.04 10.94 -1.72
C ARG A 53 -7.16 10.29 -2.53
N SER A 54 -7.40 10.73 -3.76
CA SER A 54 -8.38 10.09 -4.66
C SER A 54 -8.02 8.63 -4.89
N PHE A 55 -6.76 8.31 -5.17
CA PHE A 55 -6.32 6.93 -5.34
C PHE A 55 -6.62 6.05 -4.11
N LEU A 56 -6.30 6.56 -2.92
CA LEU A 56 -6.53 5.84 -1.65
C LEU A 56 -8.02 5.55 -1.43
N VAL A 57 -8.89 6.52 -1.74
CA VAL A 57 -10.35 6.41 -1.57
C VAL A 57 -10.97 5.51 -2.64
N GLU A 58 -10.63 5.71 -3.92
CA GLU A 58 -11.20 4.99 -5.05
C GLU A 58 -10.85 3.49 -5.06
N ASN A 59 -9.70 3.12 -4.49
CA ASN A 59 -9.27 1.72 -4.43
C ASN A 59 -9.51 1.07 -3.06
N GLU A 60 -10.12 1.79 -2.11
CA GLU A 60 -10.42 1.31 -0.75
C GLU A 60 -9.21 0.66 -0.04
N VAL A 61 -8.01 1.19 -0.28
CA VAL A 61 -6.76 0.61 0.21
C VAL A 61 -6.44 1.08 1.62
N LYS A 62 -5.81 0.20 2.42
CA LYS A 62 -5.35 0.55 3.77
C LYS A 62 -4.15 1.50 3.68
N PHE A 63 -4.12 2.54 4.52
CA PHE A 63 -2.98 3.47 4.55
C PHE A 63 -2.72 4.09 5.92
N LEU A 64 -1.49 4.55 6.11
CA LEU A 64 -1.02 5.30 7.28
C LEU A 64 -0.35 6.61 6.85
N VAL A 65 -0.69 7.70 7.54
CA VAL A 65 -0.12 9.03 7.29
C VAL A 65 1.08 9.25 8.21
N LYS A 66 2.24 9.61 7.64
CA LYS A 66 3.44 9.96 8.41
C LYS A 66 3.24 11.32 9.10
N PRO A 67 3.72 11.47 10.35
CA PRO A 67 4.24 10.43 11.23
C PRO A 67 3.11 9.57 11.82
N PHE A 68 3.33 8.25 11.92
CA PHE A 68 2.43 7.33 12.59
C PHE A 68 3.19 6.49 13.63
N PRO A 69 2.54 6.03 14.71
CA PRO A 69 3.16 5.15 15.67
C PRO A 69 3.37 3.75 15.07
N ILE A 70 4.50 3.11 15.39
CA ILE A 70 4.80 1.73 14.96
C ILE A 70 3.68 0.76 15.38
N LYS A 71 3.07 0.98 16.55
CA LYS A 71 1.92 0.18 17.01
C LYS A 71 0.73 0.20 16.03
N GLY A 72 0.50 1.32 15.36
CA GLY A 72 -0.56 1.43 14.34
C GLY A 72 -0.24 0.59 13.11
N LEU A 73 1.03 0.56 12.69
CA LEU A 73 1.47 -0.30 11.59
C LEU A 73 1.33 -1.79 11.92
N ILE A 74 1.73 -2.19 13.13
CA ILE A 74 1.59 -3.59 13.58
C ILE A 74 0.12 -3.99 13.59
N ALA A 75 -0.77 -3.16 14.13
CA ALA A 75 -2.21 -3.45 14.15
C ALA A 75 -2.79 -3.66 12.74
N CYS A 76 -2.42 -2.81 11.76
CA CYS A 76 -2.88 -2.99 10.38
C CYS A 76 -2.40 -4.30 9.74
N VAL A 77 -1.19 -4.74 10.06
CA VAL A 77 -0.65 -6.02 9.56
C VAL A 77 -1.36 -7.20 10.23
N ASP A 78 -1.58 -7.14 11.55
CA ASP A 78 -2.29 -8.19 12.30
C ASP A 78 -3.73 -8.37 11.80
N GLU A 79 -4.40 -7.30 11.38
CA GLU A 79 -5.72 -7.36 10.75
C GLU A 79 -5.74 -8.05 9.38
N MET A 80 -4.59 -8.15 8.69
CA MET A 80 -4.47 -8.84 7.40
C MET A 80 -4.15 -10.33 7.54
N SER A 81 -3.57 -10.74 8.67
CA SER A 81 -3.17 -12.13 8.93
C SER A 81 -4.26 -12.97 9.62
N ARG A 82 -5.47 -12.41 9.80
CA ARG A 82 -6.65 -13.12 10.32
C ARG A 82 -7.52 -13.61 9.19
#